data_AF-A0A356X755-F1
#
_entry.id   AF-A0A356X755-F1
#
_cell.length_a   1.000
_cell.length_b   1.000
_cell.length_c   1.000
_cell.angle_alpha   90.00
_cell.angle_beta   90.00
_cell.angle_gamma   90.00
#
_symmetry.space_group_name_H-M   'P 1'
#
loop_
_entity.id
_entity.type
_entity.pdbx_description
1 polymer ?
#
loop_
_entity_poly.entity_id
_entity_poly.type
_entity_poly.pdbx_seq_one_letter_code
_entity_poly.pdbx_strand_id
1 'polypeptide(L)'
;MNYSDDQWLGWMDCLAEDDFVIVDDFISDELYGQIMDFFRHKEASDELKKAGIGAQQDFQVKAEIRGDFIFWLDENRDTKMSAFFGLMEELTQNLKRFCYLSLSGSEFHIAKYPVGSYYHRHLDQFNERTNRQITVLIYLNKNWQKGDGGELVIYK
;
A
#
# COMPACT_ATOMS: atom_id res chain seq x y z
N MET A 1 9.00 2.95 -16.08
CA MET A 1 7.63 3.27 -16.53
C MET A 1 7.49 4.76 -16.30
N ASN A 2 7.06 5.55 -17.29
CA ASN A 2 7.06 7.00 -17.17
C ASN A 2 5.65 7.49 -17.46
N TYR A 3 4.98 8.04 -16.44
CA TYR A 3 3.72 8.74 -16.61
C TYR A 3 4.00 10.18 -17.04
N SER A 4 3.13 10.71 -17.89
CA SER A 4 3.19 12.13 -18.27
C SER A 4 2.69 13.03 -17.13
N ASP A 5 3.12 14.29 -17.12
CA ASP A 5 2.60 15.30 -16.19
C ASP A 5 1.07 15.41 -16.26
N ASP A 6 0.48 15.29 -17.46
CA ASP A 6 -0.98 15.36 -17.63
C ASP A 6 -1.70 14.16 -16.98
N GLN A 7 -1.12 12.96 -17.05
CA GLN A 7 -1.66 11.78 -16.35
C GLN A 7 -1.58 11.95 -14.84
N TRP A 8 -0.42 12.39 -14.34
CA TRP A 8 -0.25 12.67 -12.92
C TRP A 8 -1.25 13.71 -12.43
N LEU A 9 -1.36 14.84 -13.12
CA LEU A 9 -2.29 15.92 -12.78
C LEU A 9 -3.73 15.42 -12.74
N GLY A 10 -4.17 14.66 -13.75
CA GLY A 10 -5.52 14.11 -13.78
C GLY A 10 -5.84 13.20 -12.58
N TRP A 11 -4.90 12.37 -12.13
CA TRP A 11 -5.11 11.57 -10.93
C TRP A 11 -5.15 12.39 -9.64
N MET A 12 -4.35 13.45 -9.56
CA MET A 12 -4.31 14.35 -8.41
C MET A 12 -5.59 15.19 -8.30
N ASP A 13 -6.15 15.63 -9.44
CA ASP A 13 -7.44 16.31 -9.51
C ASP A 13 -8.56 15.39 -8.98
N CYS A 14 -8.63 14.14 -9.49
CA CYS A 14 -9.59 13.15 -8.98
C CYS A 14 -9.43 12.91 -7.47
N LEU A 15 -8.19 12.75 -6.99
CA LEU A 15 -7.93 12.56 -5.56
C LEU A 15 -8.43 13.75 -4.72
N ALA A 16 -8.25 14.98 -5.21
CA ALA A 16 -8.67 16.19 -4.51
C ALA A 16 -10.19 16.38 -4.52
N GLU A 17 -10.88 15.94 -5.56
CA GLU A 17 -12.35 16.05 -5.69
C GLU A 17 -13.10 14.91 -5.01
N ASP A 18 -12.58 13.68 -5.11
CA ASP A 18 -13.29 12.44 -4.73
C ASP A 18 -12.73 11.75 -3.47
N ASP A 19 -11.75 12.33 -2.79
CA ASP A 19 -11.03 11.78 -1.62
C ASP A 19 -10.17 10.54 -1.91
N PHE A 20 -10.35 9.89 -3.07
CA PHE A 20 -9.55 8.76 -3.53
C PHE A 20 -9.53 8.70 -5.07
N VAL A 21 -8.53 8.03 -5.61
CA VAL A 21 -8.42 7.74 -7.04
C VAL A 21 -8.03 6.28 -7.25
N ILE A 22 -8.63 5.63 -8.26
CA ILE A 22 -8.27 4.27 -8.68
C ILE A 22 -7.51 4.38 -9.99
N VAL A 23 -6.34 3.76 -10.05
CA VAL A 23 -5.47 3.76 -11.23
C VAL A 23 -5.17 2.33 -11.62
N ASP A 24 -5.74 1.88 -12.74
CA ASP A 24 -5.41 0.59 -13.34
C ASP A 24 -4.06 0.64 -14.05
N ASP A 25 -3.39 -0.52 -14.12
CA ASP A 25 -2.09 -0.69 -14.77
C ASP A 25 -0.98 0.27 -14.25
N PHE A 26 -1.07 0.67 -12.98
CA PHE A 26 -0.16 1.63 -12.35
C PHE A 26 1.29 1.13 -12.18
N ILE A 27 1.52 -0.18 -12.23
CA ILE A 27 2.86 -0.76 -12.21
C ILE A 27 3.09 -1.56 -13.48
N SER A 28 4.33 -1.56 -13.98
CA SER A 28 4.67 -2.35 -15.17
C SER A 28 4.66 -3.85 -14.84
N ASP A 29 4.46 -4.69 -15.86
CA ASP A 29 4.60 -6.14 -15.72
C ASP A 29 5.97 -6.56 -15.16
N GLU A 30 7.01 -5.81 -15.50
CA GLU A 30 8.37 -6.01 -14.97
C GLU A 30 8.41 -5.74 -13.46
N LEU A 31 7.88 -4.60 -13.01
CA LEU A 31 7.85 -4.25 -11.60
C LEU A 31 6.93 -5.22 -10.83
N TYR A 32 5.80 -5.60 -11.40
CA TYR A 32 4.93 -6.65 -10.85
C TYR A 32 5.70 -7.95 -10.63
N GLY A 33 6.46 -8.41 -11.62
CA GLY A 33 7.28 -9.61 -11.53
C GLY A 33 8.30 -9.51 -10.39
N GLN A 34 9.02 -8.39 -10.30
CA GLN A 34 9.99 -8.13 -9.23
C GLN A 34 9.35 -8.16 -7.84
N ILE A 35 8.20 -7.50 -7.66
CA ILE A 35 7.47 -7.47 -6.39
C ILE A 35 7.01 -8.89 -6.02
N MET A 36 6.43 -9.63 -6.96
CA MET A 36 5.92 -10.98 -6.69
C MET A 36 7.03 -11.99 -6.38
N ASP A 37 8.18 -11.90 -7.05
CA ASP A 37 9.32 -12.77 -6.76
C ASP A 37 9.94 -12.43 -5.39
N PHE A 38 10.01 -11.14 -5.04
CA PHE A 38 10.41 -10.72 -3.70
C PHE A 38 9.43 -11.26 -2.64
N PHE A 39 8.13 -11.08 -2.84
CA PHE A 39 7.08 -11.58 -1.96
C PHE A 39 7.18 -13.10 -1.75
N ARG A 40 7.27 -13.89 -2.85
CA ARG A 40 7.40 -15.36 -2.79
C ARG A 40 8.63 -15.80 -2.02
N HIS A 41 9.75 -15.08 -2.19
CA HIS A 41 10.97 -15.38 -1.45
C HIS A 41 10.80 -15.15 0.06
N LYS A 42 10.18 -14.02 0.45
CA LYS A 42 9.86 -13.72 1.85
C LYS A 42 8.87 -14.70 2.46
N GLU A 43 7.90 -15.13 1.67
CA GLU A 43 6.91 -16.13 2.06
C GLU A 43 7.54 -17.52 2.26
N ALA A 44 8.36 -17.98 1.31
CA ALA A 44 9.06 -19.25 1.42
C ALA A 44 10.04 -19.29 2.60
N SER A 45 10.51 -18.13 3.06
CA SER A 45 11.44 -17.98 4.18
C SER A 45 10.75 -17.69 5.52
N ASP A 46 9.41 -17.72 5.58
CA ASP A 46 8.60 -17.42 6.78
C ASP A 46 8.91 -16.04 7.41
N GLU A 47 9.27 -15.08 6.55
CA GLU A 47 9.61 -13.73 6.97
C GLU A 47 8.38 -12.83 7.12
N LEU A 48 7.24 -13.18 6.52
CA LEU A 48 6.01 -12.44 6.76
C LEU A 48 5.53 -12.69 8.19
N LYS A 49 5.25 -11.61 8.93
CA LYS A 49 4.80 -11.68 10.31
C LYS A 49 3.32 -11.37 10.39
N LYS A 50 2.61 -12.09 11.26
CA LYS A 50 1.20 -11.82 11.53
C LYS A 50 1.07 -10.38 11.99
N ALA A 51 0.21 -9.62 11.32
CA ALA A 51 0.08 -8.21 11.59
C ALA A 51 -0.64 -7.97 12.93
N GLY A 52 -0.22 -6.92 13.63
CA GLY A 52 -0.85 -6.45 14.87
C GLY A 52 -1.35 -5.02 14.72
N ILE A 53 -1.97 -4.52 15.78
CA ILE A 53 -2.57 -3.18 15.86
C ILE A 53 -2.00 -2.48 17.09
N GLY A 54 -1.71 -1.18 16.97
CA GLY A 54 -1.23 -0.32 18.05
C GLY A 54 0.20 0.19 17.82
N ALA A 55 0.53 1.33 18.45
CA ALA A 55 1.89 1.87 18.47
C ALA A 55 2.78 1.05 19.43
N GLN A 56 4.10 1.03 19.20
CA GLN A 56 5.15 0.26 19.91
C GLN A 56 4.85 -0.35 21.31
N GLN A 57 4.20 0.36 22.24
CA GLN A 57 3.89 -0.13 23.59
C GLN A 57 2.56 -0.89 23.72
N ASP A 58 1.62 -0.70 22.77
CA ASP A 58 0.29 -1.31 22.72
C ASP A 58 0.09 -2.25 21.51
N PHE A 59 1.19 -2.73 20.91
CA PHE A 59 1.11 -3.65 19.78
C PHE A 59 0.46 -4.97 20.21
N GLN A 60 -0.82 -5.13 19.87
CA GLN A 60 -1.57 -6.35 20.12
C GLN A 60 -1.87 -7.03 18.79
N VAL A 61 -1.43 -8.29 18.66
CA VAL A 61 -1.83 -9.18 17.56
C VAL A 61 -3.26 -9.64 17.82
N LYS A 62 -4.24 -8.79 17.48
CA LYS A 62 -5.65 -9.14 17.55
C LYS A 62 -6.10 -9.74 16.21
N ALA A 63 -5.98 -11.07 16.13
CA ALA A 63 -6.43 -11.85 14.98
C ALA A 63 -7.92 -11.63 14.64
N GLU A 64 -8.72 -11.21 15.63
CA GLU A 64 -10.14 -10.87 15.48
C GLU A 64 -10.36 -9.57 14.67
N ILE A 65 -9.34 -8.71 14.58
CA ILE A 65 -9.43 -7.40 13.91
C ILE A 65 -8.74 -7.41 12.55
N ARG A 66 -7.57 -8.07 12.46
CA ARG A 66 -6.86 -8.29 11.19
C ARG A 66 -6.20 -9.67 11.16
N GLY A 67 -6.39 -10.40 10.07
CA GLY A 67 -5.86 -11.75 9.88
C GLY A 67 -4.75 -11.86 8.84
N ASP A 68 -4.15 -10.75 8.44
CA ASP A 68 -3.12 -10.68 7.42
C ASP A 68 -1.70 -10.89 7.98
N PHE A 69 -0.81 -11.25 7.06
CA PHE A 69 0.62 -11.34 7.27
C PHE A 69 1.30 -10.22 6.51
N ILE A 70 2.19 -9.48 7.16
CA ILE A 70 2.88 -8.34 6.58
C ILE A 70 4.39 -8.51 6.59
N PHE A 71 5.05 -7.83 5.65
CA PHE A 71 6.49 -7.60 5.65
C PHE A 71 6.76 -6.13 5.37
N TRP A 72 7.32 -5.41 6.35
CA TRP A 72 7.71 -4.00 6.21
C TRP A 72 8.92 -3.88 5.30
N LEU A 73 8.79 -3.07 4.26
CA LEU A 73 9.84 -2.78 3.32
C LEU A 73 10.78 -1.72 3.90
N ASP A 74 12.08 -1.89 3.67
CA ASP A 74 13.11 -0.92 4.04
C ASP A 74 14.00 -0.67 2.82
N GLU A 75 14.10 0.60 2.40
CA GLU A 75 14.81 0.97 1.17
C GLU A 75 16.31 0.65 1.21
N ASN A 76 16.93 0.75 2.40
CA ASN A 76 18.36 0.48 2.56
C ASN A 76 18.65 -1.02 2.54
N ARG A 77 17.73 -1.83 3.09
CA ARG A 77 17.87 -3.29 3.17
C ARG A 77 17.40 -4.00 1.90
N ASP A 78 16.24 -3.63 1.39
CA ASP A 78 15.52 -4.37 0.35
C ASP A 78 15.83 -3.81 -1.04
N THR A 79 17.11 -3.79 -1.40
CA THR A 79 17.60 -3.18 -2.66
C THR A 79 16.96 -3.73 -3.94
N LYS A 80 16.44 -4.96 -3.89
CA LYS A 80 15.64 -5.57 -4.98
C LYS A 80 14.32 -4.83 -5.26
N MET A 81 13.85 -4.02 -4.32
CA MET A 81 12.64 -3.21 -4.43
C MET A 81 12.94 -1.76 -4.81
N SER A 82 14.16 -1.42 -5.22
CA SER A 82 14.56 -0.06 -5.61
C SER A 82 13.67 0.57 -6.68
N ALA A 83 13.20 -0.22 -7.66
CA ALA A 83 12.26 0.27 -8.68
C ALA A 83 10.89 0.66 -8.08
N PHE A 84 10.41 -0.07 -7.07
CA PHE A 84 9.20 0.28 -6.33
C PHE A 84 9.40 1.57 -5.53
N PHE A 85 10.51 1.70 -4.79
CA PHE A 85 10.80 2.90 -4.01
C PHE A 85 10.96 4.13 -4.91
N GLY A 86 11.60 4.00 -6.08
CA GLY A 86 11.69 5.07 -7.06
C GLY A 86 10.32 5.54 -7.57
N LEU A 87 9.39 4.60 -7.84
CA LEU A 87 8.02 4.94 -8.24
C LEU A 87 7.23 5.61 -7.12
N MET A 88 7.40 5.16 -5.88
CA MET A 88 6.76 5.76 -4.70
C MET A 88 7.31 7.16 -4.40
N GLU A 89 8.59 7.39 -4.65
CA GLU A 89 9.19 8.72 -4.55
C GLU A 89 8.63 9.65 -5.63
N GLU A 90 8.51 9.19 -6.88
CA GLU A 90 7.87 9.96 -7.96
C GLU A 90 6.41 10.32 -7.60
N LEU A 91 5.63 9.37 -7.10
CA LEU A 91 4.27 9.61 -6.61
C LEU A 91 4.27 10.66 -5.49
N THR A 92 5.19 10.54 -4.52
CA THR A 92 5.30 11.46 -3.39
C THR A 92 5.62 12.89 -3.85
N GLN A 93 6.51 13.05 -4.83
CA GLN A 93 6.85 14.35 -5.39
C GLN A 93 5.69 14.97 -6.15
N ASN A 94 4.92 14.18 -6.89
CA ASN A 94 3.72 14.66 -7.59
C ASN A 94 2.59 15.05 -6.61
N LEU A 95 2.37 14.27 -5.54
CA LEU A 95 1.44 14.63 -4.46
C LEU A 95 1.83 15.95 -3.78
N LYS A 96 3.13 16.18 -3.52
CA LYS A 96 3.63 17.45 -2.99
C LYS A 96 3.40 18.60 -3.96
N ARG A 97 3.67 18.38 -5.25
CA ARG A 97 3.62 19.41 -6.30
C ARG A 97 2.20 19.83 -6.64
N PHE A 98 1.30 18.88 -6.87
CA PHE A 98 -0.05 19.14 -7.38
C PHE A 98 -1.09 19.28 -6.27
N CYS A 99 -0.95 18.55 -5.16
CA CYS A 99 -1.89 18.62 -4.04
C CYS A 99 -1.38 19.50 -2.88
N TYR A 100 -0.20 20.10 -3.00
CA TYR A 100 0.42 20.95 -1.97
C TYR A 100 0.53 20.28 -0.58
N LEU A 101 0.71 18.95 -0.56
CA LEU A 101 0.80 18.18 0.68
C LEU A 101 2.21 18.25 1.29
N SER A 102 2.28 18.48 2.60
CA SER A 102 3.53 18.52 3.38
C SER A 102 4.02 17.13 3.80
N LEU A 103 4.19 16.22 2.83
CA LEU A 103 4.61 14.84 3.10
C LEU A 103 6.09 14.77 3.51
N SER A 104 6.38 14.27 4.72
CA SER A 104 7.74 14.22 5.27
C SER A 104 8.37 12.83 5.31
N GLY A 105 7.62 11.79 4.95
CA GLY A 105 8.10 10.40 4.94
C GLY A 105 7.01 9.45 4.48
N SER A 106 7.43 8.23 4.16
CA SER A 106 6.56 7.15 3.71
C SER A 106 7.01 5.83 4.33
N GLU A 107 6.07 4.92 4.54
CA GLU A 107 6.31 3.58 5.05
C GLU A 107 5.45 2.61 4.23
N PHE A 108 6.03 1.47 3.87
CA PHE A 108 5.37 0.50 3.00
C PHE A 108 5.53 -0.91 3.55
N HIS A 109 4.51 -1.73 3.36
CA HIS A 109 4.59 -3.15 3.64
C HIS A 109 3.85 -3.95 2.57
N ILE A 110 4.32 -5.16 2.32
CA ILE A 110 3.54 -6.16 1.57
C ILE A 110 2.57 -6.80 2.56
N ALA A 111 1.32 -7.01 2.16
CA ALA A 111 0.32 -7.69 2.96
C ALA A 111 -0.24 -8.91 2.20
N LYS A 112 -0.38 -10.04 2.90
CA LYS A 112 -1.04 -11.25 2.43
C LYS A 112 -2.24 -11.53 3.33
N TYR A 113 -3.41 -11.68 2.71
CA TYR A 113 -4.64 -12.11 3.36
C TYR A 113 -4.89 -13.58 3.02
N PRO A 114 -4.74 -14.52 3.98
CA PRO A 114 -5.20 -15.89 3.78
C PRO A 114 -6.71 -15.94 3.51
N VAL A 115 -7.17 -17.00 2.84
CA VAL A 115 -8.61 -17.20 2.55
C VAL A 115 -9.42 -17.11 3.84
N GLY A 116 -10.47 -16.29 3.83
CA GLY A 116 -11.36 -16.06 4.98
C GLY A 116 -10.84 -15.04 6.00
N SER A 117 -9.63 -14.49 5.82
CA SER A 117 -9.19 -13.36 6.64
C SER A 117 -9.74 -12.03 6.11
N TYR A 118 -9.83 -11.05 7.00
CA TYR A 118 -10.33 -9.73 6.70
C TYR A 118 -9.64 -8.70 7.61
N TYR A 119 -9.85 -7.42 7.31
CA TYR A 119 -9.58 -6.33 8.22
C TYR A 119 -10.90 -5.61 8.51
N HIS A 120 -11.29 -5.56 9.78
CA HIS A 120 -12.43 -4.74 10.20
C HIS A 120 -12.26 -3.26 9.79
N ARG A 121 -13.39 -2.58 9.62
CA ARG A 121 -13.46 -1.15 9.33
C ARG A 121 -12.61 -0.36 10.34
N HIS A 122 -11.71 0.45 9.82
CA HIS A 122 -10.81 1.29 10.60
C HIS A 122 -10.44 2.55 9.81
N LEU A 123 -9.76 3.48 10.49
CA LEU A 123 -9.04 4.58 9.86
C LEU A 123 -7.55 4.26 9.91
N ASP A 124 -6.84 4.50 8.82
CA ASP A 124 -5.37 4.32 8.78
C ASP A 124 -4.64 5.31 9.68
N GLN A 125 -5.26 6.47 9.92
CA GLN A 125 -4.79 7.46 10.87
C GLN A 125 -5.20 7.05 12.29
N PHE A 126 -4.22 6.76 13.15
CA PHE A 126 -4.46 6.52 14.56
C PHE A 126 -4.79 7.84 15.28
N ASN A 127 -5.72 7.80 16.24
CA ASN A 127 -6.19 8.98 16.99
C ASN A 127 -5.08 9.77 17.69
N GLU A 128 -3.93 9.16 17.99
CA GLU A 128 -2.82 9.79 18.70
C GLU A 128 -1.71 10.36 17.79
N ARG A 129 -1.72 10.05 16.49
CA ARG A 129 -0.72 10.54 15.53
C ARG A 129 -1.38 11.06 14.27
N THR A 130 -1.33 12.38 14.06
CA THR A 130 -1.91 13.06 12.90
C THR A 130 -0.99 13.10 11.69
N ASN A 131 -0.22 12.05 11.44
CA ASN A 131 0.91 12.09 10.49
C ASN A 131 0.69 11.30 9.20
N ARG A 132 -0.46 10.63 9.01
CA ARG A 132 -0.78 9.93 7.76
C ARG A 132 -1.82 10.75 6.97
N GLN A 133 -1.38 11.33 5.86
CA GLN A 133 -2.23 12.14 4.98
C GLN A 133 -2.74 11.35 3.77
N ILE A 134 -1.98 10.38 3.29
CA ILE A 134 -2.28 9.60 2.09
C ILE A 134 -2.03 8.12 2.38
N THR A 135 -2.99 7.28 2.01
CA THR A 135 -2.84 5.82 1.93
C THR A 135 -2.71 5.42 0.47
N VAL A 136 -1.73 4.56 0.17
CA VAL A 136 -1.56 3.97 -1.17
C VAL A 136 -1.71 2.46 -1.05
N LEU A 137 -2.58 1.88 -1.87
CA LEU A 137 -2.78 0.43 -1.98
C LEU A 137 -2.50 0.00 -3.42
N ILE A 138 -1.65 -1.02 -3.58
CA ILE A 138 -1.39 -1.65 -4.87
C ILE A 138 -1.82 -3.10 -4.78
N TYR A 139 -2.85 -3.47 -5.55
CA TYR A 139 -3.33 -4.85 -5.62
C TYR A 139 -2.47 -5.68 -6.57
N LEU A 140 -2.06 -6.87 -6.12
CA LEU A 140 -1.18 -7.77 -6.88
C LEU A 140 -1.87 -9.09 -7.28
N ASN A 141 -3.19 -9.16 -7.07
CA ASN A 141 -4.00 -10.34 -7.33
C ASN A 141 -4.29 -10.48 -8.82
N LYS A 142 -3.60 -11.40 -9.51
CA LYS A 142 -3.91 -11.70 -10.92
C LYS A 142 -5.20 -12.48 -11.04
N ASN A 143 -5.98 -12.15 -12.07
CA ASN A 143 -7.23 -12.80 -12.45
C ASN A 143 -8.31 -12.79 -11.35
N TRP A 144 -8.29 -11.78 -10.46
CA TRP A 144 -9.37 -11.58 -9.49
C TRP A 144 -10.68 -11.32 -10.22
N GLN A 145 -11.76 -11.95 -9.77
CA GLN A 145 -13.08 -11.88 -10.39
C GLN A 145 -14.12 -11.45 -9.37
N LYS A 146 -15.18 -10.80 -9.86
CA LYS A 146 -16.35 -10.51 -9.03
C LYS A 146 -16.91 -11.80 -8.43
N GLY A 147 -16.96 -11.88 -7.12
CA GLY A 147 -17.41 -13.05 -6.37
C GLY A 147 -16.29 -13.79 -5.63
N ASP A 148 -15.02 -13.53 -5.94
CA ASP A 148 -13.88 -14.07 -5.18
C ASP A 148 -13.82 -13.48 -3.75
N GLY A 149 -14.44 -12.31 -3.54
CA GLY A 149 -14.40 -11.57 -2.29
C GLY A 149 -13.06 -10.83 -2.09
N GLY A 150 -12.86 -10.26 -0.90
CA GLY A 150 -11.63 -9.53 -0.57
C GLY A 150 -11.58 -8.10 -1.12
N GLU A 151 -12.73 -7.53 -1.49
CA GLU A 151 -12.86 -6.15 -1.90
C GLU A 151 -12.54 -5.19 -0.75
N LEU A 152 -11.99 -4.02 -1.08
CA LEU A 152 -11.95 -2.89 -0.17
C LEU A 152 -13.31 -2.16 -0.21
N VAL A 153 -13.86 -1.91 0.98
CA VAL A 153 -15.07 -1.08 1.14
C VAL A 153 -14.67 0.24 1.77
N ILE A 154 -14.82 1.32 1.03
CA ILE A 154 -14.61 2.70 1.49
C ILE A 154 -15.95 3.27 1.95
N TYR A 155 -15.97 3.86 3.13
CA TYR A 155 -17.13 4.55 3.69
C TYR A 155 -16.86 6.06 3.62
N LYS A 156 -17.75 6.80 2.97
CA LYS A 156 -17.79 8.26 3.04
C LYS A 156 -18.74 8.70 4.15
#